data_AF-A0AAI9B6W6-F1
#
_entry.id   AF-A0AAI9B6W6-F1
#
_cell.length_a   1.000
_cell.length_b   1.000
_cell.length_c   1.000
_cell.angle_alpha   90.00
_cell.angle_beta   90.00
_cell.angle_gamma   90.00
#
_symmetry.space_group_name_H-M   'P 1'
#
loop_
_entity.id
_entity.type
_entity.pdbx_description
1 polymer ?
#
loop_
_entity_poly.entity_id
_entity_poly.type
_entity_poly.pdbx_seq_one_letter_code
_entity_poly.pdbx_strand_id
1 'polypeptide(L)'
;MVSVTSYSYPTETENDNSQFQSQSQGLSQSLRDSIEGNIAAFDAMEQSGLLDNCRTLSKDATFREVFRNILLYILDSFHIYRHEISGKLVSYFHVTPESANANYKTWIATTGMDSYIKIEQTGSDKFKVTDVYRELKGNSLKKQSRDRDFSGRNVKEFIGLLSEHDVLEKYQLSKVTVAANVLKQEIVNNNFENELTSGVTDAERQLKKALYEQTQSTPDKSIQYELIPDKLIPDDCSYKSDIKKLDVREGEFSALLADASRHVGEASSFIACCGVKINSTIHELLRSKTMALSGHGGVRKYKDFEKLFSEIVFTPDECNIVRNSLQKDGVEKKTRENIISCLSSISGIGNLYYACSQAFPVALDRGDINAIQASNSISAGLDSNPGFCALMGKTNFLFADFSQHTFTQTHYIVKAEINEAGNDFNIANFIYRTYGEDYIHNDSVDDSLNERSAEDYRFLDDSLLPENDFRNRRRNFSGNIAIATYK
;
A
#
# COMPACT_ATOMS: atom_id res chain seq x y z
N MET A 1 5.87 -102.85 -6.47
CA MET A 1 6.81 -102.57 -5.36
C MET A 1 8.18 -102.27 -5.95
N VAL A 2 8.51 -100.99 -6.12
CA VAL A 2 9.87 -100.49 -6.38
C VAL A 2 9.94 -99.10 -5.73
N SER A 3 10.95 -98.88 -4.87
CA SER A 3 11.11 -97.69 -4.05
C SER A 3 11.65 -96.50 -4.85
N VAL A 4 11.10 -95.32 -4.59
CA VAL A 4 11.54 -94.04 -5.16
C VAL A 4 12.50 -93.37 -4.18
N THR A 5 13.75 -93.15 -4.59
CA THR A 5 14.72 -92.29 -3.91
C THR A 5 14.57 -90.85 -4.41
N SER A 6 14.28 -89.95 -3.47
CA SER A 6 14.18 -88.50 -3.63
C SER A 6 15.55 -87.82 -3.67
N TYR A 7 15.76 -86.94 -4.66
CA TYR A 7 16.80 -85.90 -4.60
C TYR A 7 16.16 -84.59 -4.11
N SER A 8 16.66 -84.07 -2.99
CA SER A 8 16.28 -82.79 -2.39
C SER A 8 17.20 -81.66 -2.89
N TYR A 9 16.60 -80.56 -3.38
CA TYR A 9 17.26 -79.28 -3.61
C TYR A 9 17.59 -78.58 -2.27
N PRO A 10 18.68 -77.79 -2.18
CA PRO A 10 18.98 -77.02 -0.98
C PRO A 10 18.06 -75.79 -0.86
N THR A 11 17.56 -75.60 0.36
CA THR A 11 16.63 -74.56 0.80
C THR A 11 17.32 -73.19 0.93
N GLU A 12 16.65 -72.19 0.36
CA GLU A 12 16.50 -70.79 0.78
C GLU A 12 17.65 -70.05 1.48
N THR A 13 18.10 -69.00 0.78
CA THR A 13 18.85 -67.84 1.25
C THR A 13 18.13 -67.10 2.39
N GLU A 14 18.81 -66.93 3.53
CA GLU A 14 18.53 -65.83 4.47
C GLU A 14 18.73 -64.50 3.74
N ASN A 15 17.62 -63.86 3.37
CA ASN A 15 17.62 -62.53 2.80
C ASN A 15 17.58 -61.52 3.94
N ASP A 16 18.70 -60.84 4.15
CA ASP A 16 18.93 -59.86 5.22
C ASP A 16 18.13 -58.57 4.94
N ASN A 17 16.82 -58.62 5.18
CA ASN A 17 15.89 -57.48 5.06
C ASN A 17 16.15 -56.37 6.09
N SER A 18 17.09 -56.56 7.02
CA SER A 18 17.43 -55.59 8.07
C SER A 18 18.19 -54.37 7.54
N GLN A 19 19.00 -54.53 6.48
CA GLN A 19 19.73 -53.42 5.85
C GLN A 19 18.83 -52.50 5.02
N PHE A 20 17.81 -53.03 4.32
CA PHE A 20 16.86 -52.20 3.56
C PHE A 20 15.87 -51.46 4.45
N GLN A 21 15.44 -52.07 5.57
CA GLN A 21 14.58 -51.39 6.54
C GLN A 21 15.32 -50.28 7.29
N SER A 22 16.57 -50.50 7.70
CA SER A 22 17.38 -49.47 8.40
C SER A 22 17.78 -48.31 7.49
N GLN A 23 18.10 -48.56 6.21
CA GLN A 23 18.36 -47.50 5.23
C GLN A 23 17.10 -46.69 4.89
N SER A 24 15.94 -47.33 4.70
CA SER A 24 14.68 -46.60 4.46
C SER A 24 14.24 -45.78 5.69
N GLN A 25 14.46 -46.29 6.90
CA GLN A 25 14.21 -45.56 8.14
C GLN A 25 15.13 -44.35 8.30
N GLY A 26 16.44 -44.50 8.05
CA GLY A 26 17.41 -43.40 8.07
C GLY A 26 17.10 -42.31 7.04
N LEU A 27 16.73 -42.70 5.81
CA LEU A 27 16.29 -41.77 4.78
C LEU A 27 15.00 -41.04 5.18
N SER A 28 14.02 -41.78 5.72
CA SER A 28 12.74 -41.20 6.17
C SER A 28 12.91 -40.22 7.34
N GLN A 29 13.89 -40.47 8.21
CA GLN A 29 14.20 -39.60 9.34
C GLN A 29 14.95 -38.36 8.86
N SER A 30 15.98 -38.52 8.04
CA SER A 30 16.71 -37.39 7.45
C SER A 30 15.82 -36.48 6.61
N LEU A 31 14.86 -37.05 5.87
CA LEU A 31 13.84 -36.27 5.16
C LEU A 31 12.94 -35.52 6.15
N ARG A 32 12.46 -36.17 7.22
CA ARG A 32 11.66 -35.53 8.28
C ARG A 32 12.38 -34.37 8.93
N ASP A 33 13.64 -34.56 9.34
CA ASP A 33 14.44 -33.53 10.00
C ASP A 33 14.70 -32.34 9.06
N SER A 34 14.94 -32.60 7.76
CA SER A 34 15.11 -31.56 6.74
C SER A 34 13.84 -30.72 6.52
N ILE A 35 12.67 -31.36 6.52
CA ILE A 35 11.38 -30.66 6.41
C ILE A 35 11.14 -29.82 7.66
N GLU A 36 11.37 -30.36 8.85
CA GLU A 36 11.19 -29.63 10.10
C GLU A 36 12.12 -28.42 10.19
N GLY A 37 13.37 -28.55 9.71
CA GLY A 37 14.27 -27.41 9.53
C GLY A 37 13.73 -26.36 8.56
N ASN A 38 13.20 -26.77 7.40
CA ASN A 38 12.62 -25.85 6.43
C ASN A 38 11.32 -25.19 6.94
N ILE A 39 10.48 -25.90 7.67
CA ILE A 39 9.27 -25.33 8.30
C ILE A 39 9.67 -24.29 9.33
N ALA A 40 10.63 -24.61 10.20
CA ALA A 40 11.10 -23.65 11.20
C ALA A 40 11.67 -22.39 10.54
N ALA A 41 12.41 -22.55 9.43
CA ALA A 41 12.89 -21.42 8.64
C ALA A 41 11.74 -20.62 8.01
N PHE A 42 10.74 -21.30 7.46
CA PHE A 42 9.55 -20.68 6.87
C PHE A 42 8.74 -19.89 7.91
N ASP A 43 8.48 -20.48 9.07
CA ASP A 43 7.74 -19.86 10.17
C ASP A 43 8.50 -18.66 10.74
N ALA A 44 9.84 -18.76 10.88
CA ALA A 44 10.68 -17.64 11.30
C ALA A 44 10.68 -16.50 10.27
N MET A 45 10.64 -16.83 8.98
CA MET A 45 10.45 -15.86 7.91
C MET A 45 9.07 -15.19 8.05
N GLU A 46 7.98 -15.95 8.20
CA GLU A 46 6.59 -15.47 8.33
C GLU A 46 6.37 -14.53 9.55
N GLN A 47 6.83 -14.94 10.73
CA GLN A 47 6.61 -14.22 12.01
C GLN A 47 7.32 -12.86 12.09
N SER A 48 8.30 -12.61 11.23
CA SER A 48 9.08 -11.36 11.22
C SER A 48 8.35 -10.15 10.62
N GLY A 49 7.07 -10.28 10.29
CA GLY A 49 6.21 -9.13 9.97
C GLY A 49 6.30 -8.63 8.53
N LEU A 50 7.46 -8.70 7.87
CA LEU A 50 7.65 -8.37 6.45
C LEU A 50 8.61 -9.33 5.71
N LEU A 51 8.95 -10.45 6.34
CA LEU A 51 10.11 -11.31 6.05
C LEU A 51 11.47 -10.66 6.38
N ASP A 52 11.55 -9.92 7.49
CA ASP A 52 12.50 -8.81 7.69
C ASP A 52 13.58 -8.96 8.78
N ASN A 53 13.82 -10.12 9.38
CA ASN A 53 14.88 -10.20 10.42
C ASN A 53 15.59 -11.56 10.57
N CYS A 54 15.58 -12.43 9.56
CA CYS A 54 16.30 -13.70 9.66
C CYS A 54 17.81 -13.54 9.44
N ARG A 55 18.51 -12.95 10.41
CA ARG A 55 19.96 -13.14 10.57
C ARG A 55 20.35 -14.45 11.24
N THR A 56 19.41 -15.36 11.51
CA THR A 56 19.73 -16.63 12.19
C THR A 56 18.93 -17.81 11.67
N LEU A 57 19.54 -18.61 10.78
CA LEU A 57 19.97 -20.02 11.01
C LEU A 57 20.29 -20.80 9.71
N SER A 58 20.14 -20.17 8.55
CA SER A 58 20.88 -20.50 7.32
C SER A 58 21.29 -19.18 6.70
N LYS A 59 22.59 -18.88 6.64
CA LYS A 59 23.07 -17.54 6.22
C LYS A 59 22.71 -17.16 4.78
N ASP A 60 22.21 -18.11 3.98
CA ASP A 60 22.08 -17.94 2.53
C ASP A 60 20.72 -18.41 1.94
N ALA A 61 19.80 -18.97 2.74
CA ALA A 61 18.53 -19.51 2.20
C ALA A 61 17.50 -18.40 1.97
N THR A 62 17.07 -18.25 0.72
CA THR A 62 16.02 -17.29 0.31
C THR A 62 14.61 -17.83 0.57
N PHE A 63 13.62 -16.95 0.73
CA PHE A 63 12.21 -17.34 0.84
C PHE A 63 11.80 -18.27 -0.31
N ARG A 64 12.17 -17.93 -1.55
CA ARG A 64 11.96 -18.77 -2.73
C ARG A 64 12.46 -20.20 -2.56
N GLU A 65 13.70 -20.39 -2.10
CA GLU A 65 14.31 -21.72 -1.97
C GLU A 65 13.58 -22.55 -0.92
N VAL A 66 13.28 -21.96 0.23
CA VAL A 66 12.54 -22.63 1.30
C VAL A 66 11.12 -22.97 0.84
N PHE A 67 10.39 -22.00 0.29
CA PHE A 67 9.03 -22.17 -0.23
C PHE A 67 8.98 -23.28 -1.29
N ARG A 68 9.89 -23.23 -2.27
CA ARG A 68 10.00 -24.23 -3.34
C ARG A 68 10.30 -25.62 -2.78
N ASN A 69 11.24 -25.74 -1.86
CA ASN A 69 11.65 -27.03 -1.31
C ASN A 69 10.50 -27.68 -0.52
N ILE A 70 9.79 -26.90 0.31
CA ILE A 70 8.62 -27.39 1.05
C ILE A 70 7.51 -27.79 0.07
N LEU A 71 7.21 -26.95 -0.92
CA LEU A 71 6.19 -27.25 -1.93
C LEU A 71 6.50 -28.56 -2.68
N LEU A 72 7.68 -28.67 -3.29
CA LEU A 72 8.07 -29.86 -4.04
C LEU A 72 8.05 -31.10 -3.16
N TYR A 73 8.47 -30.98 -1.89
CA TYR A 73 8.42 -32.07 -0.95
C TYR A 73 6.99 -32.55 -0.69
N ILE A 74 6.05 -31.65 -0.39
CA ILE A 74 4.63 -31.98 -0.14
C ILE A 74 4.02 -32.70 -1.34
N LEU A 75 4.42 -32.28 -2.55
CA LEU A 75 3.89 -32.83 -3.80
C LEU A 75 4.54 -34.18 -4.19
N ASP A 76 5.83 -34.36 -3.94
CA ASP A 76 6.55 -35.61 -4.24
C ASP A 76 6.32 -36.71 -3.17
N SER A 77 6.08 -36.33 -1.91
CA SER A 77 6.10 -37.27 -0.79
C SER A 77 4.75 -37.92 -0.54
N PHE A 78 4.50 -39.05 -1.21
CA PHE A 78 3.32 -39.90 -1.00
C PHE A 78 3.09 -40.36 0.46
N HIS A 79 4.07 -40.22 1.35
CA HIS A 79 4.02 -40.73 2.73
C HIS A 79 4.00 -39.65 3.82
N ILE A 80 4.18 -38.37 3.50
CA ILE A 80 4.25 -37.27 4.48
C ILE A 80 3.44 -36.10 3.93
N TYR A 81 2.11 -36.23 3.99
CA TYR A 81 1.19 -35.12 3.79
C TYR A 81 0.99 -34.40 5.12
N ARG A 82 1.25 -33.09 5.17
CA ARG A 82 1.07 -32.24 6.36
C ARG A 82 0.11 -31.10 6.02
N HIS A 83 -1.18 -31.33 6.23
CA HIS A 83 -2.27 -30.40 5.93
C HIS A 83 -2.02 -28.98 6.47
N GLU A 84 -1.46 -28.86 7.68
CA GLU A 84 -1.15 -27.56 8.31
C GLU A 84 -0.20 -26.71 7.47
N ILE A 85 0.85 -27.33 6.90
CA ILE A 85 1.84 -26.63 6.08
C ILE A 85 1.27 -26.32 4.71
N SER A 86 0.53 -27.26 4.13
CA SER A 86 -0.17 -27.04 2.87
C SER A 86 -1.10 -25.83 2.96
N GLY A 87 -1.86 -25.72 4.07
CA GLY A 87 -2.72 -24.57 4.34
C GLY A 87 -1.96 -23.25 4.41
N LYS A 88 -0.76 -23.24 5.01
CA LYS A 88 0.11 -22.05 5.03
C LYS A 88 0.57 -21.65 3.63
N LEU A 89 1.09 -22.61 2.84
CA LEU A 89 1.58 -22.32 1.48
C LEU A 89 0.47 -21.83 0.54
N VAL A 90 -0.73 -22.37 0.70
CA VAL A 90 -1.89 -22.05 -0.14
C VAL A 90 -2.24 -20.56 -0.09
N SER A 91 -2.02 -19.90 1.06
CA SER A 91 -2.28 -18.45 1.20
C SER A 91 -1.46 -17.54 0.28
N TYR A 92 -0.35 -18.04 -0.26
CA TYR A 92 0.51 -17.30 -1.18
C TYR A 92 0.11 -17.48 -2.66
N PHE A 93 -0.80 -18.41 -2.95
CA PHE A 93 -1.21 -18.75 -4.30
C PHE A 93 -2.49 -18.03 -4.68
N HIS A 94 -2.41 -17.17 -5.69
CA HIS A 94 -3.57 -16.44 -6.21
C HIS A 94 -3.96 -16.98 -7.59
N VAL A 95 -5.26 -17.18 -7.80
CA VAL A 95 -5.77 -17.60 -9.11
C VAL A 95 -5.58 -16.49 -10.14
N THR A 96 -5.11 -16.83 -11.34
CA THR A 96 -4.92 -15.80 -12.38
C THR A 96 -6.27 -15.31 -12.91
N PRO A 97 -6.40 -14.02 -13.28
CA PRO A 97 -7.66 -13.49 -13.81
C PRO A 97 -8.23 -14.27 -15.00
N GLU A 98 -7.36 -14.80 -15.87
CA GLU A 98 -7.73 -15.54 -17.07
C GLU A 98 -8.32 -16.92 -16.74
N SER A 99 -7.90 -17.51 -15.62
CA SER A 99 -8.27 -18.88 -15.23
C SER A 99 -9.34 -18.92 -14.13
N ALA A 100 -9.71 -17.78 -13.56
CA ALA A 100 -10.70 -17.68 -12.48
C ALA A 100 -12.07 -18.31 -12.81
N ASN A 101 -12.46 -18.31 -14.09
CA ASN A 101 -13.72 -18.91 -14.58
C ASN A 101 -13.50 -20.15 -15.47
N ALA A 102 -12.28 -20.65 -15.56
CA ALA A 102 -11.96 -21.81 -16.37
C ALA A 102 -12.24 -23.12 -15.62
N ASN A 103 -12.46 -24.20 -16.38
CA ASN A 103 -12.62 -25.55 -15.81
C ASN A 103 -11.34 -26.05 -15.11
N TYR A 104 -10.19 -25.54 -15.55
CA TYR A 104 -8.89 -25.78 -14.95
C TYR A 104 -8.25 -24.44 -14.64
N LYS A 105 -7.75 -24.31 -13.41
CA LYS A 105 -7.21 -23.07 -12.89
C LYS A 105 -5.69 -23.01 -12.99
N THR A 106 -5.19 -21.77 -12.99
CA THR A 106 -3.77 -21.47 -12.84
C THR A 106 -3.61 -20.64 -11.59
N TRP A 107 -2.73 -21.05 -10.70
CA TRP A 107 -2.37 -20.30 -9.50
C TRP A 107 -0.93 -19.84 -9.55
N ILE A 108 -0.66 -18.63 -9.06
CA ILE A 108 0.68 -18.05 -9.03
C ILE A 108 0.98 -17.57 -7.61
N ALA A 109 2.13 -17.99 -7.09
CA ALA A 109 2.73 -17.46 -5.87
C ALA A 109 3.99 -16.67 -6.22
N THR A 110 4.01 -15.38 -5.88
CA THR A 110 5.22 -14.58 -5.98
C THR A 110 6.17 -14.98 -4.85
N THR A 111 7.41 -15.34 -5.19
CA THR A 111 8.39 -15.88 -4.24
C THR A 111 9.63 -15.00 -4.09
N GLY A 112 9.65 -13.84 -4.75
CA GLY A 112 10.71 -12.85 -4.65
C GLY A 112 10.53 -11.70 -5.65
N MET A 113 11.51 -10.80 -5.72
CA MET A 113 11.49 -9.61 -6.60
C MET A 113 11.23 -9.96 -8.07
N ASP A 114 11.79 -11.05 -8.53
CA ASP A 114 11.82 -11.50 -9.92
C ASP A 114 11.68 -13.02 -9.99
N SER A 115 10.81 -13.56 -9.14
CA SER A 115 10.51 -14.97 -9.11
C SER A 115 9.08 -15.27 -8.70
N TYR A 116 8.51 -16.28 -9.33
CA TYR A 116 7.22 -16.84 -8.93
C TYR A 116 7.18 -18.34 -9.21
N ILE A 117 6.29 -19.02 -8.51
CA ILE A 117 5.92 -20.40 -8.80
C ILE A 117 4.49 -20.41 -9.34
N LYS A 118 4.31 -21.06 -10.49
CA LYS A 118 3.03 -21.24 -11.15
C LYS A 118 2.59 -22.69 -11.05
N ILE A 119 1.32 -22.92 -10.73
CA ILE A 119 0.66 -24.22 -10.75
C ILE A 119 -0.44 -24.16 -11.81
N GLU A 120 -0.31 -24.95 -12.87
CA GLU A 120 -1.27 -25.05 -13.96
C GLU A 120 -2.02 -26.38 -13.85
N GLN A 121 -3.31 -26.33 -13.50
CA GLN A 121 -4.13 -27.53 -13.45
C GLN A 121 -4.32 -28.13 -14.85
N THR A 122 -4.04 -29.42 -15.00
CA THR A 122 -4.18 -30.15 -16.28
C THR A 122 -5.17 -31.30 -16.19
N GLY A 123 -5.68 -31.59 -14.99
CA GLY A 123 -6.70 -32.60 -14.71
C GLY A 123 -7.25 -32.47 -13.30
N SER A 124 -8.17 -33.35 -12.91
CA SER A 124 -8.74 -33.38 -11.55
C SER A 124 -7.75 -33.84 -10.48
N ASP A 125 -6.68 -34.54 -10.88
CA ASP A 125 -5.61 -35.04 -10.04
C ASP A 125 -4.22 -34.80 -10.65
N LYS A 126 -4.10 -33.79 -11.52
CA LYS A 126 -2.87 -33.45 -12.25
C LYS A 126 -2.68 -31.94 -12.37
N PHE A 127 -1.45 -31.50 -12.20
CA PHE A 127 -1.01 -30.16 -12.57
C PHE A 127 0.45 -30.16 -13.02
N LYS A 128 0.86 -29.06 -13.63
CA LYS A 128 2.24 -28.72 -13.92
C LYS A 128 2.70 -27.61 -12.97
N VAL A 129 3.86 -27.78 -12.33
CA VAL A 129 4.52 -26.73 -11.55
C VAL A 129 5.64 -26.13 -12.39
N THR A 130 5.65 -24.80 -12.49
CA THR A 130 6.70 -24.04 -13.15
C THR A 130 7.30 -23.04 -12.18
N ASP A 131 8.56 -23.23 -11.80
CA ASP A 131 9.36 -22.31 -10.99
C ASP A 131 10.13 -21.37 -11.94
N VAL A 132 9.76 -20.08 -11.94
CA VAL A 132 10.35 -19.04 -12.79
C VAL A 132 11.17 -18.10 -11.93
N TYR A 133 12.39 -17.79 -12.35
CA TYR A 133 13.33 -16.95 -11.61
C TYR A 133 14.37 -16.33 -12.53
N ARG A 134 15.04 -15.24 -12.13
CA ARG A 134 16.25 -14.77 -12.82
C ARG A 134 17.49 -15.31 -12.13
N GLU A 135 18.52 -15.58 -12.93
CA GLU A 135 19.82 -16.04 -12.46
C GLU A 135 20.91 -15.27 -13.20
N LEU A 136 21.96 -14.87 -12.48
CA LEU A 136 23.12 -14.22 -13.08
C LEU A 136 23.85 -15.24 -13.96
N LYS A 137 23.87 -15.00 -15.28
CA LYS A 137 24.61 -15.83 -16.24
C LYS A 137 25.63 -14.97 -16.98
N GLY A 138 26.87 -15.03 -16.51
CA GLY A 138 27.93 -14.11 -16.94
C GLY A 138 27.66 -12.72 -16.36
N ASN A 139 27.54 -11.71 -17.22
CA ASN A 139 27.34 -10.31 -16.82
C ASN A 139 25.87 -9.85 -16.90
N SER A 140 24.91 -10.77 -17.10
CA SER A 140 23.49 -10.41 -17.19
C SER A 140 22.58 -11.38 -16.42
N LEU A 141 21.53 -10.82 -15.83
CA LEU A 141 20.40 -11.58 -15.25
C LEU A 141 19.56 -12.16 -16.39
N LYS A 142 19.37 -13.49 -16.38
CA LYS A 142 18.58 -14.19 -17.39
C LYS A 142 17.44 -14.97 -16.75
N LYS A 143 16.25 -14.85 -17.34
CA LYS A 143 15.08 -15.68 -17.02
C LYS A 143 15.41 -17.16 -17.16
N GLN A 144 15.08 -17.92 -16.13
CA GLN A 144 15.14 -19.38 -16.06
C GLN A 144 13.75 -19.90 -15.70
N SER A 145 13.45 -21.11 -16.14
CA SER A 145 12.25 -21.83 -15.75
C SER A 145 12.56 -23.29 -15.51
N ARG A 146 11.93 -23.88 -14.49
CA ARG A 146 11.99 -25.32 -14.20
C ARG A 146 10.58 -25.85 -14.12
N ASP A 147 10.28 -26.79 -15.00
CA ASP A 147 8.98 -27.43 -15.11
C ASP A 147 9.01 -28.82 -14.51
N ARG A 148 7.94 -29.19 -13.81
CA ARG A 148 7.72 -30.55 -13.33
C ARG A 148 6.23 -30.88 -13.31
N ASP A 149 5.89 -32.05 -13.83
CA ASP A 149 4.53 -32.57 -13.81
C ASP A 149 4.27 -33.40 -12.56
N PHE A 150 3.09 -33.24 -11.97
CA PHE A 150 2.66 -33.97 -10.79
C PHE A 150 1.30 -34.61 -11.02
N SER A 151 1.09 -35.79 -10.42
CA SER A 151 -0.22 -36.46 -10.44
C SER A 151 -0.45 -37.34 -9.21
N GLY A 152 -1.72 -37.60 -8.91
CA GLY A 152 -2.14 -38.55 -7.88
C GLY A 152 -2.93 -37.93 -6.72
N ARG A 153 -3.06 -38.68 -5.63
CA ARG A 153 -3.94 -38.30 -4.50
C ARG A 153 -3.53 -36.98 -3.84
N ASN A 154 -2.25 -36.78 -3.54
CA ASN A 154 -1.76 -35.56 -2.90
C ASN A 154 -2.04 -34.32 -3.76
N VAL A 155 -1.88 -34.43 -5.08
CA VAL A 155 -2.21 -33.37 -6.04
C VAL A 155 -3.69 -33.01 -5.98
N LYS A 156 -4.56 -34.02 -5.97
CA LYS A 156 -6.01 -33.82 -5.86
C LYS A 156 -6.38 -33.12 -4.55
N GLU A 157 -5.76 -33.48 -3.44
CA GLU A 157 -5.97 -32.84 -2.13
C GLU A 157 -5.47 -31.38 -2.14
N PHE A 158 -4.28 -31.12 -2.70
CA PHE A 158 -3.74 -29.76 -2.79
C PHE A 158 -4.57 -28.84 -3.71
N ILE A 159 -5.09 -29.37 -4.83
CA ILE A 159 -6.05 -28.65 -5.70
C ILE A 159 -7.32 -28.28 -4.90
N GLY A 160 -7.77 -29.18 -4.02
CA GLY A 160 -8.89 -28.92 -3.10
C GLY A 160 -8.61 -27.71 -2.22
N LEU A 161 -7.45 -27.67 -1.57
CA LEU A 161 -7.04 -26.54 -0.71
C LEU A 161 -6.92 -25.22 -1.48
N LEU A 162 -6.27 -25.23 -2.66
CA LEU A 162 -6.19 -24.05 -3.52
C LEU A 162 -7.59 -23.55 -3.92
N SER A 163 -8.49 -24.46 -4.26
CA SER A 163 -9.87 -24.11 -4.63
C SER A 163 -10.68 -23.56 -3.46
N GLU A 164 -10.49 -24.09 -2.26
CA GLU A 164 -11.08 -23.55 -1.03
C GLU A 164 -10.54 -22.15 -0.74
N HIS A 165 -9.23 -21.94 -0.90
CA HIS A 165 -8.60 -20.63 -0.72
C HIS A 165 -9.12 -19.59 -1.72
N ASP A 166 -9.29 -19.93 -3.00
CA ASP A 166 -9.89 -19.01 -3.98
C ASP A 166 -11.27 -18.49 -3.55
N VAL A 167 -12.06 -19.34 -2.88
CA VAL A 167 -13.36 -18.95 -2.33
C VAL A 167 -13.16 -18.01 -1.14
N LEU A 168 -12.22 -18.29 -0.25
CA LEU A 168 -11.87 -17.39 0.86
C LEU A 168 -11.39 -16.03 0.35
N GLU A 169 -10.52 -15.97 -0.66
CA GLU A 169 -10.05 -14.72 -1.25
C GLU A 169 -11.20 -13.88 -1.81
N LYS A 170 -12.16 -14.52 -2.47
CA LYS A 170 -13.28 -13.84 -3.11
C LYS A 170 -14.29 -13.26 -2.12
N TYR A 171 -14.49 -13.91 -0.98
CA TYR A 171 -15.60 -13.59 -0.07
C TYR A 171 -15.16 -13.08 1.30
N GLN A 172 -13.93 -13.34 1.72
CA GLN A 172 -13.43 -13.02 3.07
C GLN A 172 -12.23 -12.07 3.06
N LEU A 173 -11.32 -12.17 2.07
CA LEU A 173 -10.24 -11.19 1.95
C LEU A 173 -10.77 -9.82 1.54
N SER A 174 -10.08 -8.77 1.97
CA SER A 174 -10.40 -7.43 1.53
C SER A 174 -10.15 -7.31 0.01
N LYS A 175 -11.00 -6.57 -0.70
CA LYS A 175 -10.80 -6.25 -2.12
C LYS A 175 -9.43 -5.62 -2.39
N VAL A 176 -8.89 -4.90 -1.40
CA VAL A 176 -7.57 -4.26 -1.49
C VAL A 176 -6.46 -5.29 -1.48
N THR A 177 -6.53 -6.30 -0.60
CA THR A 177 -5.58 -7.41 -0.56
C THR A 177 -5.52 -8.14 -1.90
N VAL A 178 -6.69 -8.50 -2.45
CA VAL A 178 -6.77 -9.18 -3.75
C VAL A 178 -6.15 -8.32 -4.86
N ALA A 179 -6.49 -7.03 -4.92
CA ALA A 179 -5.94 -6.13 -5.93
C ALA A 179 -4.43 -5.88 -5.76
N ALA A 180 -3.94 -5.88 -4.52
CA ALA A 180 -2.52 -5.76 -4.20
C ALA A 180 -1.74 -7.00 -4.67
N ASN A 181 -2.29 -8.20 -4.50
CA ASN A 181 -1.67 -9.44 -4.96
C ASN A 181 -1.58 -9.51 -6.50
N VAL A 182 -2.62 -9.04 -7.20
CA VAL A 182 -2.60 -8.87 -8.67
C VAL A 182 -1.50 -7.89 -9.09
N LEU A 183 -1.36 -6.76 -8.41
CA LEU A 183 -0.30 -5.78 -8.69
C LEU A 183 1.10 -6.35 -8.40
N LYS A 184 1.28 -7.08 -7.30
CA LYS A 184 2.55 -7.75 -6.95
C LYS A 184 2.98 -8.69 -8.08
N GLN A 185 2.06 -9.50 -8.58
CA GLN A 185 2.31 -10.40 -9.70
C GLN A 185 2.68 -9.65 -11.00
N GLU A 186 1.97 -8.58 -11.33
CA GLU A 186 2.26 -7.75 -12.51
C GLU A 186 3.68 -7.14 -12.43
N ILE A 187 4.07 -6.64 -11.25
CA ILE A 187 5.40 -6.07 -11.03
C ILE A 187 6.50 -7.10 -11.23
N VAL A 188 6.33 -8.32 -10.71
CA VAL A 188 7.28 -9.41 -10.89
C VAL A 188 7.42 -9.78 -12.37
N ASN A 189 6.30 -9.83 -13.10
CA ASN A 189 6.31 -10.05 -14.56
C ASN A 189 7.05 -8.94 -15.31
N ASN A 190 6.83 -7.68 -14.95
CA ASN A 190 7.53 -6.53 -15.55
C ASN A 190 9.04 -6.58 -15.26
N ASN A 191 9.43 -7.03 -14.06
CA ASN A 191 10.83 -7.25 -13.71
C ASN A 191 11.49 -8.30 -14.62
N PHE A 192 10.76 -9.34 -15.03
CA PHE A 192 11.27 -10.34 -15.98
C PHE A 192 11.48 -9.80 -17.39
N GLU A 193 10.50 -9.06 -17.89
CA GLU A 193 10.52 -8.54 -19.26
C GLU A 193 11.37 -7.25 -19.38
N ASN A 194 11.95 -6.81 -18.27
CA ASN A 194 12.72 -5.58 -18.15
C ASN A 194 11.92 -4.34 -18.60
N GLU A 195 10.62 -4.35 -18.29
CA GLU A 195 9.67 -3.35 -18.75
C GLU A 195 9.50 -2.22 -17.74
N LEU A 196 9.73 -1.00 -18.21
CA LEU A 196 9.35 0.24 -17.53
C LEU A 196 7.95 0.62 -18.01
N THR A 197 6.92 0.24 -17.27
CA THR A 197 5.57 0.72 -17.57
C THR A 197 5.52 2.22 -17.27
N SER A 198 5.07 3.03 -18.22
CA SER A 198 4.92 4.48 -18.03
C SER A 198 3.45 4.91 -17.85
N GLY A 199 2.50 4.13 -18.35
CA GLY A 199 1.06 4.31 -18.16
C GLY A 199 0.54 3.65 -16.88
N VAL A 200 -0.74 3.94 -16.56
CA VAL A 200 -1.48 3.28 -15.48
C VAL A 200 -2.06 1.96 -15.98
N THR A 201 -1.65 0.84 -15.37
CA THR A 201 -2.08 -0.51 -15.72
C THR A 201 -3.46 -0.85 -15.13
N ASP A 202 -4.02 -1.99 -15.55
CA ASP A 202 -5.29 -2.45 -14.99
C ASP A 202 -5.15 -2.91 -13.54
N ALA A 203 -4.00 -3.47 -13.14
CA ALA A 203 -3.74 -3.82 -11.74
C ALA A 203 -3.68 -2.56 -10.86
N GLU A 204 -2.96 -1.53 -11.30
CA GLU A 204 -2.89 -0.24 -10.60
C GLU A 204 -4.28 0.42 -10.49
N ARG A 205 -5.09 0.40 -11.57
CA ARG A 205 -6.49 0.89 -11.54
C ARG A 205 -7.35 0.13 -10.54
N GLN A 206 -7.24 -1.20 -10.49
CA GLN A 206 -8.02 -2.04 -9.58
C GLN A 206 -7.66 -1.76 -8.13
N LEU A 207 -6.36 -1.64 -7.81
CA LEU A 207 -5.90 -1.30 -6.47
C LEU A 207 -6.40 0.08 -6.04
N LYS A 208 -6.25 1.09 -6.91
CA LYS A 208 -6.77 2.45 -6.64
C LYS A 208 -8.28 2.45 -6.37
N LYS A 209 -9.04 1.69 -7.17
CA LYS A 209 -10.50 1.54 -6.98
C LYS A 209 -10.83 0.85 -5.66
N ALA A 210 -10.12 -0.23 -5.31
CA ALA A 210 -10.35 -0.97 -4.07
C ALA A 210 -10.06 -0.09 -2.84
N LEU A 211 -8.97 0.68 -2.87
CA LEU A 211 -8.62 1.64 -1.82
C LEU A 211 -9.72 2.71 -1.67
N TYR A 212 -10.19 3.28 -2.77
CA TYR A 212 -11.30 4.23 -2.75
C TYR A 212 -12.59 3.62 -2.18
N GLU A 213 -12.97 2.41 -2.58
CA GLU A 213 -14.16 1.75 -2.05
C GLU A 213 -14.05 1.47 -0.55
N GLN A 214 -12.86 1.08 -0.06
CA GLN A 214 -12.59 0.86 1.37
C GLN A 214 -12.80 2.14 2.18
N THR A 215 -12.38 3.28 1.65
CA THR A 215 -12.53 4.59 2.33
C THR A 215 -13.97 5.13 2.31
N GLN A 216 -14.88 4.57 1.51
CA GLN A 216 -16.28 5.01 1.40
C GLN A 216 -17.29 4.14 2.13
N SER A 217 -16.88 3.00 2.69
CA SER A 217 -17.83 2.05 3.28
C SER A 217 -18.19 2.39 4.73
N THR A 218 -19.32 3.10 4.98
CA THR A 218 -20.40 2.72 5.95
C THR A 218 -21.63 3.67 5.90
N PRO A 219 -22.80 3.31 6.48
CA PRO A 219 -24.04 3.05 5.76
C PRO A 219 -25.09 4.16 5.92
N ASP A 220 -25.44 4.84 4.84
CA ASP A 220 -26.80 5.01 4.35
C ASP A 220 -26.72 5.84 3.08
N LYS A 221 -27.34 5.40 1.97
CA LYS A 221 -27.38 6.19 0.73
C LYS A 221 -28.30 7.42 0.85
N SER A 222 -28.88 7.63 2.04
CA SER A 222 -29.82 8.71 2.36
C SER A 222 -29.14 9.95 2.97
N ILE A 223 -27.87 9.88 3.39
CA ILE A 223 -27.14 11.02 3.96
C ILE A 223 -25.88 11.29 3.12
N GLN A 224 -25.81 12.49 2.55
CA GLN A 224 -24.66 12.93 1.77
C GLN A 224 -23.39 13.04 2.63
N TYR A 225 -22.39 12.23 2.27
CA TYR A 225 -20.95 12.44 2.42
C TYR A 225 -20.48 13.09 3.71
N GLU A 226 -20.60 12.40 4.84
CA GLU A 226 -19.77 12.71 6.00
C GLU A 226 -18.45 11.95 5.85
N LEU A 227 -17.34 12.68 5.70
CA LEU A 227 -16.01 12.08 5.85
C LEU A 227 -15.95 11.52 7.28
N ILE A 228 -15.58 10.26 7.45
CA ILE A 228 -15.19 9.73 8.76
C ILE A 228 -13.69 9.52 8.70
N PRO A 229 -12.87 10.52 9.09
CA PRO A 229 -11.41 10.45 9.01
C PRO A 229 -10.82 9.24 9.77
N ASP A 230 -11.57 8.69 10.73
CA ASP A 230 -11.15 7.55 11.55
C ASP A 230 -11.31 6.19 10.85
N LYS A 231 -12.06 6.11 9.74
CA LYS A 231 -12.19 4.89 8.92
C LYS A 231 -11.21 4.83 7.74
N LEU A 232 -10.38 5.86 7.61
CA LEU A 232 -9.38 6.00 6.54
C LEU A 232 -8.10 5.19 6.82
N ILE A 233 -7.90 4.71 8.05
CA ILE A 233 -6.77 3.85 8.42
C ILE A 233 -7.32 2.46 8.75
N PRO A 234 -6.82 1.38 8.12
CA PRO A 234 -7.16 0.03 8.54
C PRO A 234 -6.82 -0.19 10.02
N ASP A 235 -7.67 -0.92 10.76
CA ASP A 235 -7.40 -1.23 12.17
C ASP A 235 -6.10 -2.02 12.33
N ASP A 236 -5.81 -2.90 11.37
CA ASP A 236 -4.62 -3.78 11.31
C ASP A 236 -3.46 -3.15 10.51
N CYS A 237 -2.99 -1.98 10.92
CA CYS A 237 -1.73 -1.42 10.37
C CYS A 237 -0.50 -2.15 10.91
N SER A 238 0.48 -2.38 10.04
CA SER A 238 1.78 -2.93 10.43
C SER A 238 2.63 -1.90 11.20
N TYR A 239 2.42 -0.61 10.94
CA TYR A 239 3.16 0.47 11.59
C TYR A 239 2.33 1.76 11.73
N LYS A 240 2.57 2.51 12.81
CA LYS A 240 2.07 3.87 13.03
C LYS A 240 3.19 4.70 13.65
N SER A 241 3.42 5.90 13.13
CA SER A 241 4.45 6.81 13.64
C SER A 241 3.94 7.66 14.82
N ASP A 242 4.87 8.07 15.68
CA ASP A 242 4.62 8.92 16.85
C ASP A 242 4.87 10.42 16.58
N ILE A 243 4.88 10.84 15.30
CA ILE A 243 5.07 12.25 14.93
C ILE A 243 3.89 13.06 15.47
N LYS A 244 4.19 14.15 16.21
CA LYS A 244 3.17 15.04 16.79
C LYS A 244 3.20 16.47 16.23
N LYS A 245 4.37 16.91 15.77
CA LYS A 245 4.57 18.23 15.16
C LYS A 245 5.37 18.05 13.89
N LEU A 246 4.92 18.70 12.82
CA LEU A 246 5.55 18.61 11.52
C LEU A 246 6.28 19.92 11.22
N ASP A 247 7.58 19.84 11.00
CA ASP A 247 8.38 20.98 10.54
C ASP A 247 8.41 20.97 9.01
N VAL A 248 7.82 22.00 8.40
CA VAL A 248 7.76 22.18 6.95
C VAL A 248 8.35 23.52 6.61
N ARG A 249 9.40 23.53 5.78
CA ARG A 249 10.07 24.78 5.41
C ARG A 249 9.26 25.50 4.37
N GLU A 250 9.22 26.83 4.45
CA GLU A 250 8.48 27.68 3.51
C GLU A 250 8.82 27.38 2.02
N GLY A 251 10.09 27.09 1.73
CA GLY A 251 10.55 26.73 0.39
C GLY A 251 10.02 25.40 -0.16
N GLU A 252 9.44 24.54 0.68
CA GLU A 252 8.89 23.23 0.28
C GLU A 252 7.50 23.37 -0.33
N PHE A 253 6.85 24.53 -0.16
CA PHE A 253 5.59 24.88 -0.80
C PHE A 253 5.78 25.46 -2.21
N SER A 254 6.93 25.24 -2.86
CA SER A 254 7.18 25.77 -4.21
C SER A 254 6.21 25.27 -5.28
N ALA A 255 5.55 24.13 -5.04
CA ALA A 255 4.54 23.55 -5.93
C ALA A 255 3.09 23.79 -5.48
N LEU A 256 2.86 24.55 -4.40
CA LEU A 256 1.55 24.68 -3.74
C LEU A 256 0.41 25.06 -4.72
N LEU A 257 0.65 26.03 -5.61
CA LEU A 257 -0.36 26.46 -6.59
C LEU A 257 -0.64 25.38 -7.65
N ALA A 258 0.42 24.70 -8.11
CA ALA A 258 0.31 23.64 -9.11
C ALA A 258 -0.39 22.40 -8.53
N ASP A 259 -0.10 22.06 -7.27
CA ASP A 259 -0.72 20.94 -6.55
C ASP A 259 -2.23 21.15 -6.39
N ALA A 260 -2.65 22.32 -5.91
CA ALA A 260 -4.07 22.64 -5.79
C ALA A 260 -4.78 22.62 -7.15
N SER A 261 -4.18 23.22 -8.18
CA SER A 261 -4.74 23.19 -9.54
C SER A 261 -4.84 21.76 -10.10
N ARG A 262 -3.88 20.90 -9.80
CA ARG A 262 -3.87 19.49 -10.21
C ARG A 262 -4.98 18.72 -9.50
N HIS A 263 -5.05 18.81 -8.17
CA HIS A 263 -6.02 18.06 -7.38
C HIS A 263 -7.47 18.54 -7.54
N VAL A 264 -7.69 19.85 -7.71
CA VAL A 264 -9.02 20.41 -8.01
C VAL A 264 -9.39 20.17 -9.49
N GLY A 265 -8.41 20.12 -10.40
CA GLY A 265 -8.66 19.87 -11.82
C GLY A 265 -8.89 18.40 -12.15
N GLU A 266 -8.27 17.49 -11.41
CA GLU A 266 -8.40 16.05 -11.56
C GLU A 266 -9.61 15.51 -10.79
N ALA A 267 -10.48 14.76 -11.47
CA ALA A 267 -11.59 14.05 -10.83
C ALA A 267 -11.13 12.87 -9.93
N SER A 268 -9.82 12.66 -9.79
CA SER A 268 -9.21 11.54 -9.06
C SER A 268 -9.08 11.79 -7.56
N SER A 269 -9.20 13.04 -7.12
CA SER A 269 -9.06 13.45 -5.72
C SER A 269 -10.42 13.63 -5.05
N PHE A 270 -10.49 13.34 -3.75
CA PHE A 270 -11.65 13.68 -2.94
C PHE A 270 -11.39 15.00 -2.22
N ILE A 271 -12.22 16.01 -2.50
CA ILE A 271 -12.14 17.32 -1.85
C ILE A 271 -13.48 17.62 -1.17
N ALA A 272 -13.42 17.94 0.12
CA ALA A 272 -14.53 18.41 0.92
C ALA A 272 -14.25 19.81 1.47
N CYS A 273 -15.33 20.54 1.75
CA CYS A 273 -15.31 21.81 2.46
C CYS A 273 -16.26 21.70 3.65
N CYS A 274 -15.75 21.93 4.85
CA CYS A 274 -16.48 21.78 6.11
C CYS A 274 -17.15 20.39 6.24
N GLY A 275 -16.43 19.33 5.87
CA GLY A 275 -16.91 17.95 5.95
C GLY A 275 -17.85 17.53 4.81
N VAL A 276 -18.25 18.43 3.91
CA VAL A 276 -19.14 18.13 2.78
C VAL A 276 -18.36 18.06 1.48
N LYS A 277 -18.48 16.95 0.73
CA LYS A 277 -17.88 16.82 -0.60
C LYS A 277 -18.31 17.98 -1.50
N ILE A 278 -17.35 18.65 -2.14
CA ILE A 278 -17.68 19.74 -3.07
C ILE A 278 -18.46 19.19 -4.27
N ASN A 279 -19.58 19.83 -4.60
CA ASN A 279 -20.40 19.44 -5.74
C ASN A 279 -19.83 20.01 -7.06
N SER A 280 -20.44 19.66 -8.20
CA SER A 280 -19.97 20.11 -9.52
C SER A 280 -19.92 21.64 -9.65
N THR A 281 -20.87 22.36 -9.04
CA THR A 281 -20.89 23.84 -9.07
C THR A 281 -19.68 24.43 -8.35
N ILE A 282 -19.39 23.98 -7.13
CA ILE A 282 -18.23 24.47 -6.37
C ILE A 282 -16.94 24.06 -7.08
N HIS A 283 -16.88 22.83 -7.58
CA HIS A 283 -15.73 22.30 -8.31
C HIS A 283 -15.40 23.12 -9.57
N GLU A 284 -16.38 23.49 -10.40
CA GLU A 284 -16.16 24.29 -11.61
C GLU A 284 -15.63 25.71 -11.30
N LEU A 285 -16.17 26.35 -10.25
CA LEU A 285 -15.70 27.65 -9.78
C LEU A 285 -14.27 27.58 -9.25
N LEU A 286 -13.98 26.59 -8.38
CA LEU A 286 -12.64 26.38 -7.84
C LEU A 286 -11.65 26.00 -8.94
N ARG A 287 -12.02 25.16 -9.91
CA ARG A 287 -11.16 24.79 -11.04
C ARG A 287 -10.75 26.01 -11.85
N SER A 288 -11.70 26.90 -12.15
CA SER A 288 -11.42 28.13 -12.91
C SER A 288 -10.45 29.05 -12.15
N LYS A 289 -10.67 29.24 -10.85
CA LYS A 289 -9.84 30.06 -9.96
C LYS A 289 -8.44 29.48 -9.74
N THR A 290 -8.33 28.17 -9.51
CA THR A 290 -7.05 27.49 -9.31
C THR A 290 -6.19 27.48 -10.58
N MET A 291 -6.80 27.31 -11.76
CA MET A 291 -6.10 27.46 -13.05
C MET A 291 -5.58 28.88 -13.28
N ALA A 292 -6.30 29.92 -12.83
CA ALA A 292 -5.83 31.30 -12.95
C ALA A 292 -4.54 31.54 -12.13
N LEU A 293 -4.40 30.88 -10.97
CA LEU A 293 -3.21 31.00 -10.13
C LEU A 293 -2.07 30.07 -10.55
N SER A 294 -2.31 28.95 -11.25
CA SER A 294 -1.27 27.96 -11.57
C SER A 294 -0.14 28.50 -12.46
N GLY A 295 -0.38 29.58 -13.21
CA GLY A 295 0.63 30.29 -14.01
C GLY A 295 1.60 31.16 -13.19
N HIS A 296 1.34 31.38 -11.90
CA HIS A 296 2.18 32.21 -11.01
C HIS A 296 3.37 31.39 -10.48
N GLY A 297 4.34 31.12 -11.34
CA GLY A 297 5.56 30.39 -10.98
C GLY A 297 6.48 31.19 -10.04
N GLY A 298 7.29 30.48 -9.26
CA GLY A 298 8.38 31.08 -8.47
C GLY A 298 7.97 31.71 -7.13
N VAL A 299 6.69 31.68 -6.77
CA VAL A 299 6.21 32.07 -5.44
C VAL A 299 6.69 31.06 -4.40
N ARG A 300 7.34 31.56 -3.35
CA ARG A 300 7.94 30.72 -2.30
C ARG A 300 7.74 31.26 -0.89
N LYS A 301 6.90 32.29 -0.72
CA LYS A 301 6.68 32.90 0.60
C LYS A 301 5.21 32.92 0.97
N TYR A 302 4.92 32.68 2.24
CA TYR A 302 3.58 32.66 2.82
C TYR A 302 2.79 33.92 2.46
N LYS A 303 3.35 35.10 2.73
CA LYS A 303 2.70 36.39 2.44
C LYS A 303 2.34 36.58 0.97
N ASP A 304 3.14 36.01 0.07
CA ASP A 304 2.94 36.17 -1.37
C ASP A 304 1.83 35.20 -1.84
N PHE A 305 1.71 34.02 -1.23
CA PHE A 305 0.57 33.13 -1.43
C PHE A 305 -0.74 33.72 -0.91
N GLU A 306 -0.77 34.26 0.31
CA GLU A 306 -1.98 34.86 0.89
C GLU A 306 -2.52 36.02 0.04
N LYS A 307 -1.61 36.82 -0.55
CA LYS A 307 -2.00 37.85 -1.52
C LYS A 307 -2.70 37.25 -2.73
N LEU A 308 -2.16 36.18 -3.32
CA LEU A 308 -2.81 35.53 -4.47
C LEU A 308 -4.15 34.89 -4.09
N PHE A 309 -4.28 34.31 -2.90
CA PHE A 309 -5.55 33.76 -2.42
C PHE A 309 -6.63 34.82 -2.30
N SER A 310 -6.27 36.05 -1.90
CA SER A 310 -7.20 37.18 -1.85
C SER A 310 -7.78 37.57 -3.22
N GLU A 311 -7.07 37.26 -4.31
CA GLU A 311 -7.51 37.55 -5.68
C GLU A 311 -8.59 36.56 -6.17
N ILE A 312 -8.72 35.41 -5.50
CA ILE A 312 -9.60 34.32 -5.95
C ILE A 312 -10.68 33.91 -4.95
N VAL A 313 -10.83 34.62 -3.82
CA VAL A 313 -11.97 34.40 -2.92
C VAL A 313 -13.30 34.50 -3.67
N PHE A 314 -14.33 33.81 -3.18
CA PHE A 314 -15.63 33.82 -3.84
C PHE A 314 -16.31 35.17 -3.65
N THR A 315 -16.76 35.75 -4.75
CA THR A 315 -17.55 36.98 -4.76
C THR A 315 -18.96 36.73 -4.20
N PRO A 316 -19.69 37.78 -3.77
CA PRO A 316 -21.06 37.63 -3.28
C PRO A 316 -21.99 36.89 -4.26
N ASP A 317 -21.83 37.11 -5.56
CA ASP A 317 -22.62 36.45 -6.60
C ASP A 317 -22.28 34.96 -6.73
N GLU A 318 -20.99 34.61 -6.72
CA GLU A 318 -20.53 33.22 -6.68
C GLU A 318 -21.01 32.50 -5.41
N CYS A 319 -20.96 33.16 -4.25
CA CYS A 319 -21.49 32.63 -3.00
C CYS A 319 -23.00 32.36 -3.08
N ASN A 320 -23.78 33.23 -3.75
CA ASN A 320 -25.21 33.00 -3.95
C ASN A 320 -25.47 31.78 -4.85
N ILE A 321 -24.67 31.59 -5.91
CA ILE A 321 -24.73 30.41 -6.77
C ILE A 321 -24.44 29.14 -5.95
N VAL A 322 -23.35 29.13 -5.16
CA VAL A 322 -22.98 28.00 -4.30
C VAL A 322 -24.08 27.70 -3.28
N ARG A 323 -24.63 28.73 -2.61
CA ARG A 323 -25.70 28.58 -1.62
C ARG A 323 -26.94 27.90 -2.21
N ASN A 324 -27.37 28.33 -3.39
CA ASN A 324 -28.49 27.74 -4.10
C ASN A 324 -28.22 26.29 -4.52
N SER A 325 -27.00 26.00 -4.97
CA SER A 325 -26.58 24.65 -5.36
C SER A 325 -26.60 23.69 -4.17
N LEU A 326 -25.97 24.06 -3.06
CA LEU A 326 -25.97 23.27 -1.82
C LEU A 326 -27.37 23.10 -1.22
N GLN A 327 -28.25 24.10 -1.38
CA GLN A 327 -29.64 23.99 -0.94
C GLN A 327 -30.42 22.95 -1.75
N LYS A 328 -30.20 22.86 -3.06
CA LYS A 328 -30.81 21.82 -3.91
C LYS A 328 -30.31 20.43 -3.54
N ASP A 329 -29.05 20.33 -3.13
CA ASP A 329 -28.44 19.08 -2.65
C ASP A 329 -28.91 18.68 -1.24
N GLY A 330 -29.71 19.52 -0.56
CA GLY A 330 -30.25 19.22 0.76
C GLY A 330 -29.29 19.47 1.93
N VAL A 331 -28.15 20.13 1.69
CA VAL A 331 -27.16 20.44 2.73
C VAL A 331 -27.76 21.40 3.77
N GLU A 332 -27.54 21.11 5.05
CA GLU A 332 -28.14 21.86 6.16
C GLU A 332 -27.70 23.33 6.18
N LYS A 333 -28.60 24.25 6.56
CA LYS A 333 -28.37 25.71 6.46
C LYS A 333 -27.07 26.14 7.16
N LYS A 334 -26.80 25.63 8.37
CA LYS A 334 -25.59 25.95 9.14
C LYS A 334 -24.32 25.58 8.37
N THR A 335 -24.26 24.34 7.87
CA THR A 335 -23.14 23.84 7.07
C THR A 335 -22.97 24.62 5.78
N ARG A 336 -24.06 25.01 5.10
CA ARG A 336 -23.98 25.87 3.92
C ARG A 336 -23.32 27.20 4.22
N GLU A 337 -23.72 27.89 5.29
CA GLU A 337 -23.10 29.19 5.63
C GLU A 337 -21.63 29.04 6.05
N ASN A 338 -21.24 27.94 6.70
CA ASN A 338 -19.84 27.64 6.98
C ASN A 338 -19.02 27.46 5.67
N ILE A 339 -19.56 26.72 4.70
CA ILE A 339 -18.92 26.54 3.38
C ILE A 339 -18.80 27.89 2.66
N ILE A 340 -19.85 28.72 2.69
CA ILE A 340 -19.80 30.07 2.10
C ILE A 340 -18.71 30.90 2.76
N SER A 341 -18.68 30.97 4.10
CA SER A 341 -17.67 31.70 4.86
C SER A 341 -16.26 31.24 4.50
N CYS A 342 -16.04 29.93 4.44
CA CYS A 342 -14.79 29.31 4.03
C CYS A 342 -14.35 29.79 2.64
N LEU A 343 -15.21 29.64 1.62
CA LEU A 343 -14.89 29.98 0.22
C LEU A 343 -14.74 31.48 -0.04
N SER A 344 -15.40 32.33 0.76
CA SER A 344 -15.27 33.80 0.68
C SER A 344 -14.10 34.36 1.48
N SER A 345 -13.35 33.52 2.21
CA SER A 345 -12.26 33.96 3.08
C SER A 345 -10.89 33.62 2.48
N ILE A 346 -9.91 34.49 2.70
CA ILE A 346 -8.51 34.22 2.33
C ILE A 346 -8.01 32.96 3.06
N SER A 347 -8.39 32.78 4.33
CA SER A 347 -7.94 31.63 5.13
C SER A 347 -8.47 30.31 4.59
N GLY A 348 -9.77 30.24 4.27
CA GLY A 348 -10.39 29.03 3.74
C GLY A 348 -9.83 28.66 2.37
N ILE A 349 -9.62 29.64 1.48
CA ILE A 349 -8.90 29.40 0.22
C ILE A 349 -7.48 28.92 0.50
N GLY A 350 -6.74 29.55 1.40
CA GLY A 350 -5.40 29.09 1.76
C GLY A 350 -5.39 27.65 2.27
N ASN A 351 -6.33 27.28 3.13
CA ASN A 351 -6.47 25.92 3.68
C ASN A 351 -6.77 24.88 2.61
N LEU A 352 -7.55 25.20 1.56
CA LEU A 352 -7.68 24.34 0.37
C LEU A 352 -6.31 24.07 -0.27
N TYR A 353 -5.52 25.12 -0.51
CA TYR A 353 -4.22 24.98 -1.16
C TYR A 353 -3.25 24.13 -0.32
N TYR A 354 -3.16 24.38 0.98
CA TYR A 354 -2.34 23.56 1.87
C TYR A 354 -2.84 22.11 1.91
N ALA A 355 -4.15 21.88 2.02
CA ALA A 355 -4.71 20.53 2.02
C ALA A 355 -4.36 19.72 0.76
N CYS A 356 -4.06 20.37 -0.36
CA CYS A 356 -3.60 19.74 -1.59
C CYS A 356 -2.08 19.58 -1.70
N SER A 357 -1.28 20.11 -0.77
CA SER A 357 0.17 20.20 -0.92
C SER A 357 0.88 18.85 -0.83
N GLN A 358 1.80 18.60 -1.77
CA GLN A 358 2.70 17.45 -1.70
C GLN A 358 3.83 17.62 -0.67
N ALA A 359 3.98 18.79 -0.05
CA ALA A 359 5.04 19.06 0.92
C ALA A 359 4.89 18.21 2.20
N PHE A 360 3.66 17.87 2.60
CA PHE A 360 3.42 17.16 3.85
C PHE A 360 3.86 15.69 3.83
N PRO A 361 3.53 14.87 2.82
CA PRO A 361 4.09 13.53 2.71
C PRO A 361 5.63 13.55 2.71
N VAL A 362 6.26 14.52 2.04
CA VAL A 362 7.73 14.67 2.01
C VAL A 362 8.30 15.05 3.38
N ALA A 363 7.64 15.94 4.11
CA ALA A 363 8.04 16.29 5.47
C ALA A 363 7.86 15.13 6.45
N LEU A 364 6.76 14.39 6.32
CA LEU A 364 6.47 13.22 7.13
C LEU A 364 7.48 12.10 6.86
N ASP A 365 7.77 11.80 5.59
CA ASP A 365 8.84 10.86 5.22
C ASP A 365 10.13 11.26 5.94
N ARG A 366 10.57 12.53 5.85
CA ARG A 366 11.79 12.99 6.53
C ARG A 366 11.77 12.87 8.06
N GLY A 367 10.58 12.90 8.66
CA GLY A 367 10.38 12.73 10.09
C GLY A 367 10.36 11.27 10.55
N ASP A 368 10.31 10.30 9.64
CA ASP A 368 10.15 8.88 9.94
C ASP A 368 11.15 7.99 9.19
N ILE A 369 12.01 7.29 9.92
CA ILE A 369 13.07 6.49 9.32
C ILE A 369 12.56 5.30 8.50
N ASN A 370 11.43 4.69 8.88
CA ASN A 370 10.87 3.55 8.18
C ASN A 370 10.32 3.99 6.82
N ALA A 371 9.67 5.16 6.77
CA ALA A 371 9.15 5.72 5.53
C ALA A 371 10.26 6.18 4.55
N ILE A 372 11.36 6.74 5.07
CA ILE A 372 12.58 7.02 4.27
C ILE A 372 13.19 5.74 3.73
N GLN A 373 13.38 4.73 4.59
CA GLN A 373 14.02 3.47 4.20
C GLN A 373 13.24 2.77 3.09
N ALA A 374 11.90 2.70 3.20
CA ALA A 374 11.06 2.14 2.15
C ALA A 374 11.27 2.85 0.79
N SER A 375 11.26 4.19 0.78
CA SER A 375 11.48 4.99 -0.44
C SER A 375 12.87 4.77 -1.05
N ASN A 376 13.90 4.72 -0.21
CA ASN A 376 15.28 4.50 -0.63
C ASN A 376 15.48 3.08 -1.19
N SER A 377 14.88 2.06 -0.56
CA SER A 377 14.99 0.68 -1.01
C SER A 377 14.34 0.47 -2.39
N ILE A 378 13.19 1.09 -2.64
CA ILE A 378 12.56 1.08 -3.99
C ILE A 378 13.50 1.72 -5.01
N SER A 379 14.04 2.89 -4.66
CA SER A 379 14.93 3.63 -5.56
C SER A 379 16.22 2.87 -5.88
N ALA A 380 16.82 2.23 -4.88
CA ALA A 380 17.99 1.36 -5.06
C ALA A 380 17.69 0.10 -5.89
N GLY A 381 16.45 -0.41 -5.80
CA GLY A 381 16.02 -1.63 -6.49
C GLY A 381 15.64 -1.44 -7.97
N LEU A 382 15.31 -0.21 -8.40
CA LEU A 382 14.77 0.08 -9.75
C LEU A 382 15.65 -0.41 -10.90
N ASP A 383 16.97 -0.23 -10.81
CA ASP A 383 17.89 -0.62 -11.89
C ASP A 383 17.87 -2.13 -12.15
N SER A 384 17.65 -2.92 -11.09
CA SER A 384 17.55 -4.38 -11.18
C SER A 384 16.10 -4.86 -11.36
N ASN A 385 15.13 -4.06 -10.94
CA ASN A 385 13.71 -4.40 -10.88
C ASN A 385 12.86 -3.24 -11.46
N PRO A 386 12.85 -3.06 -12.79
CA PRO A 386 12.21 -1.92 -13.45
C PRO A 386 10.69 -1.87 -13.25
N GLY A 387 10.05 -3.01 -12.96
CA GLY A 387 8.64 -3.09 -12.59
C GLY A 387 8.30 -2.25 -11.35
N PHE A 388 9.28 -1.94 -10.48
CA PHE A 388 9.09 -1.05 -9.33
C PHE A 388 8.78 0.40 -9.73
N CYS A 389 8.94 0.77 -11.00
CA CYS A 389 8.45 2.05 -11.53
C CYS A 389 6.95 2.26 -11.25
N ALA A 390 6.16 1.18 -11.19
CA ALA A 390 4.74 1.22 -10.79
C ALA A 390 4.51 1.77 -9.36
N LEU A 391 5.51 1.64 -8.48
CA LEU A 391 5.43 1.98 -7.06
C LEU A 391 6.08 3.33 -6.71
N MET A 392 6.54 4.08 -7.70
CA MET A 392 7.09 5.43 -7.53
C MET A 392 6.00 6.52 -7.49
N GLY A 393 4.92 6.27 -6.76
CA GLY A 393 3.86 7.27 -6.56
C GLY A 393 2.83 7.39 -7.69
N LYS A 394 2.75 6.42 -8.62
CA LYS A 394 1.67 6.36 -9.62
C LYS A 394 0.32 6.05 -9.01
N THR A 395 0.30 5.15 -8.03
CA THR A 395 -0.92 4.77 -7.30
C THR A 395 -1.00 5.60 -6.03
N ASN A 396 -1.49 6.83 -6.18
CA ASN A 396 -1.78 7.71 -5.06
C ASN A 396 -3.26 8.15 -5.05
N PHE A 397 -3.76 8.49 -3.87
CA PHE A 397 -5.10 9.01 -3.68
C PHE A 397 -5.10 10.07 -2.57
N LEU A 398 -5.70 11.22 -2.84
CA LEU A 398 -5.81 12.34 -1.91
C LEU A 398 -7.25 12.48 -1.39
N PHE A 399 -7.39 12.53 -0.07
CA PHE A 399 -8.55 13.10 0.61
C PHE A 399 -8.15 14.39 1.29
N ALA A 400 -8.76 15.49 0.87
CA ALA A 400 -8.60 16.80 1.48
C ALA A 400 -9.94 17.28 2.01
N ASP A 401 -9.97 17.76 3.25
CA ASP A 401 -11.09 18.52 3.79
C ASP A 401 -10.55 19.81 4.39
N PHE A 402 -11.20 20.93 4.07
CA PHE A 402 -10.76 22.23 4.52
C PHE A 402 -11.93 23.05 5.06
N SER A 403 -11.62 23.93 6.01
CA SER A 403 -12.53 24.89 6.59
C SER A 403 -11.86 26.26 6.62
N GLN A 404 -12.58 27.26 7.11
CA GLN A 404 -12.03 28.60 7.25
C GLN A 404 -10.76 28.64 8.11
N HIS A 405 -10.63 27.78 9.13
CA HIS A 405 -9.51 27.87 10.08
C HIS A 405 -8.62 26.63 10.14
N THR A 406 -9.03 25.54 9.50
CA THR A 406 -8.32 24.26 9.59
C THR A 406 -8.37 23.50 8.28
N PHE A 407 -7.46 22.55 8.10
CA PHE A 407 -7.59 21.52 7.08
C PHE A 407 -7.10 20.17 7.58
N THR A 408 -7.55 19.13 6.88
CA THR A 408 -6.99 17.78 6.97
C THR A 408 -6.58 17.33 5.58
N GLN A 409 -5.46 16.61 5.53
CA GLN A 409 -4.99 15.89 4.37
C GLN A 409 -4.79 14.44 4.76
N THR A 410 -5.36 13.51 3.99
CA THR A 410 -5.00 12.09 4.02
C THR A 410 -4.53 11.69 2.63
N HIS A 411 -3.25 11.34 2.51
CA HIS A 411 -2.63 10.93 1.27
C HIS A 411 -2.27 9.46 1.35
N TYR A 412 -2.84 8.67 0.45
CA TYR A 412 -2.48 7.26 0.25
C TYR A 412 -1.45 7.18 -0.85
N ILE A 413 -0.32 6.53 -0.57
CA ILE A 413 0.73 6.27 -1.55
C ILE A 413 1.10 4.80 -1.45
N VAL A 414 0.80 4.05 -2.51
CA VAL A 414 1.21 2.65 -2.61
C VAL A 414 2.70 2.59 -2.91
N LYS A 415 3.44 1.85 -2.09
CA LYS A 415 4.89 1.62 -2.21
C LYS A 415 5.17 0.12 -2.01
N ALA A 416 6.39 -0.32 -2.33
CA ALA A 416 6.87 -1.63 -1.91
C ALA A 416 7.40 -1.56 -0.49
N GLU A 417 7.19 -2.62 0.25
CA GLU A 417 7.90 -2.89 1.50
C GLU A 417 8.83 -4.06 1.25
N ILE A 418 10.12 -3.75 1.11
CA ILE A 418 11.18 -4.67 0.73
C ILE A 418 11.81 -5.21 1.99
N ASN A 419 12.04 -6.52 2.04
CA ASN A 419 12.70 -7.14 3.18
C ASN A 419 14.21 -6.80 3.28
N GLU A 420 14.83 -7.03 4.44
CA GLU A 420 16.22 -6.70 4.77
C GLU A 420 17.18 -7.44 3.84
N ALA A 421 16.81 -8.66 3.44
CA ALA A 421 17.55 -9.47 2.49
C ALA A 421 17.50 -8.91 1.05
N GLY A 422 16.59 -7.98 0.76
CA GLY A 422 16.43 -7.35 -0.55
C GLY A 422 15.95 -8.31 -1.65
N ASN A 423 15.33 -9.43 -1.28
CA ASN A 423 14.98 -10.52 -2.19
C ASN A 423 13.48 -10.79 -2.32
N ASP A 424 12.64 -10.19 -1.46
CA ASP A 424 11.18 -10.22 -1.58
C ASP A 424 10.56 -8.88 -1.14
N PHE A 425 9.31 -8.65 -1.53
CA PHE A 425 8.58 -7.44 -1.21
C PHE A 425 7.08 -7.69 -1.08
N ASN A 426 6.38 -6.84 -0.33
CA ASN A 426 4.93 -6.76 -0.35
C ASN A 426 4.44 -5.40 -0.83
N ILE A 427 3.18 -5.34 -1.23
CA ILE A 427 2.51 -4.08 -1.56
C ILE A 427 2.01 -3.48 -0.26
N ALA A 428 2.45 -2.25 0.02
CA ALA A 428 2.06 -1.52 1.21
C ALA A 428 1.44 -0.17 0.83
N ASN A 429 0.44 0.23 1.61
CA ASN A 429 -0.18 1.54 1.51
C ASN A 429 0.35 2.44 2.63
N PHE A 430 1.07 3.48 2.25
CA PHE A 430 1.58 4.50 3.15
C PHE A 430 0.53 5.61 3.24
N ILE A 431 -0.03 5.76 4.44
CA ILE A 431 -1.14 6.65 4.74
C ILE A 431 -0.59 7.83 5.53
N TYR A 432 -0.38 8.94 4.84
CA TYR A 432 0.09 10.19 5.43
C TYR A 432 -1.11 11.01 5.85
N ARG A 433 -1.23 11.31 7.14
CA ARG A 433 -2.24 12.25 7.62
C ARG A 433 -1.58 13.53 8.10
N THR A 434 -2.13 14.64 7.68
CA THR A 434 -1.72 15.98 8.13
C THR A 434 -2.95 16.74 8.59
N TYR A 435 -2.79 17.42 9.71
CA TYR A 435 -3.73 18.41 10.20
C TYR A 435 -3.02 19.76 10.23
N GLY A 436 -3.70 20.78 9.70
CA GLY A 436 -3.25 22.15 9.81
C GLY A 436 -4.32 23.04 10.42
N GLU A 437 -3.86 24.01 11.18
CA GLU A 437 -4.70 25.05 11.79
C GLU A 437 -4.05 26.42 11.58
N ASP A 438 -4.89 27.42 11.34
CA ASP A 438 -4.45 28.81 11.30
C ASP A 438 -3.91 29.21 12.67
N TYR A 439 -2.70 29.76 12.67
CA TYR A 439 -2.07 30.37 13.83
C TYR A 439 -1.92 31.87 13.57
N ILE A 440 -2.66 32.68 14.33
CA ILE A 440 -2.44 34.12 14.37
C ILE A 440 -1.30 34.37 15.36
N HIS A 441 -0.14 34.79 14.86
CA HIS A 441 0.93 35.22 15.74
C HIS A 441 0.58 36.60 16.30
N ASN A 442 0.51 36.71 17.64
CA ASN A 442 0.45 37.99 18.32
C ASN A 442 1.83 38.63 18.17
N ASP A 443 1.97 39.70 17.38
CA ASP A 443 3.18 40.54 17.37
C ASP A 443 3.25 41.39 18.66
N SER A 444 3.25 40.71 19.80
CA SER A 444 3.68 41.27 21.07
C SER A 444 4.73 40.33 21.66
N VAL A 445 5.98 40.78 21.62
CA VAL A 445 7.19 40.17 22.22
C VAL A 445 7.75 39.01 21.37
N ASP A 446 8.88 39.11 20.66
CA ASP A 446 10.16 39.80 20.86
C ASP A 446 10.81 39.91 19.44
N ASP A 447 11.65 40.87 19.07
CA ASP A 447 13.02 40.89 19.58
C ASP A 447 13.80 42.17 19.23
N SER A 448 14.59 42.56 20.23
CA SER A 448 15.85 43.33 20.19
C SER A 448 15.79 44.83 20.48
N LEU A 449 16.26 45.14 21.70
CA LEU A 449 16.77 46.43 22.17
C LEU A 449 15.72 47.51 22.48
N ASN A 450 15.26 47.58 23.75
CA ASN A 450 15.63 48.70 24.62
C ASN A 450 15.05 48.58 26.03
N GLU A 451 15.86 49.01 26.97
CA GLU A 451 15.52 49.27 28.36
C GLU A 451 14.27 50.16 28.52
N ARG A 452 13.50 49.84 29.58
CA ARG A 452 12.80 50.73 30.52
C ARG A 452 11.27 50.72 30.59
N SER A 453 10.88 50.67 31.87
CA SER A 453 9.69 51.15 32.59
C SER A 453 8.38 50.41 32.40
N ALA A 454 8.02 49.73 33.49
CA ALA A 454 6.67 49.36 33.86
C ALA A 454 5.71 50.56 33.80
N GLU A 455 4.54 50.30 33.22
CA GLU A 455 3.20 50.86 33.50
C GLU A 455 2.35 50.79 32.22
N ASP A 456 1.06 50.48 32.39
CA ASP A 456 0.01 50.31 31.36
C ASP A 456 -0.10 48.98 30.61
N TYR A 457 -0.50 47.94 31.33
CA TYR A 457 -1.32 46.86 30.74
C TYR A 457 -2.70 47.40 30.36
N ARG A 458 -3.00 47.49 29.05
CA ARG A 458 -4.37 47.40 28.55
C ARG A 458 -4.53 46.09 27.80
N PHE A 459 -5.40 45.23 28.34
CA PHE A 459 -5.98 44.11 27.60
C PHE A 459 -6.59 44.67 26.30
N LEU A 460 -6.00 44.32 25.17
CA LEU A 460 -6.67 44.45 23.87
C LEU A 460 -7.36 43.11 23.61
N ASP A 461 -8.68 43.21 23.48
CA ASP A 461 -9.60 42.16 23.07
C ASP A 461 -9.21 41.63 21.67
N ASP A 462 -9.00 40.33 21.54
CA ASP A 462 -8.57 39.61 20.32
C ASP A 462 -9.62 39.65 19.19
N SER A 463 -10.74 40.35 19.39
CA SER A 463 -11.82 40.54 18.41
C SER A 463 -11.53 41.59 17.31
N LEU A 464 -10.36 42.26 17.35
CA LEU A 464 -10.11 43.48 16.56
C LEU A 464 -8.97 43.42 15.51
N LEU A 465 -8.30 42.29 15.28
CA LEU A 465 -7.41 42.16 14.12
C LEU A 465 -8.25 41.87 12.86
N PRO A 466 -8.23 42.73 11.82
CA PRO A 466 -9.01 42.49 10.62
C PRO A 466 -8.52 41.22 9.92
N GLU A 467 -9.44 40.33 9.52
CA GLU A 467 -9.12 39.17 8.66
C GLU A 467 -8.30 39.57 7.42
N ASN A 468 -8.36 40.82 6.98
CA ASN A 468 -7.64 41.32 5.81
C ASN A 468 -6.14 41.57 6.03
N ASP A 469 -5.59 41.40 7.24
CA ASP A 469 -4.14 41.52 7.45
C ASP A 469 -3.42 40.19 7.16
N PHE A 470 -3.04 40.00 5.90
CA PHE A 470 -2.32 38.82 5.43
C PHE A 470 -0.85 38.73 5.91
N ARG A 471 -0.32 39.77 6.59
CA ARG A 471 1.10 39.83 6.97
C ARG A 471 1.49 38.88 8.11
N ASN A 472 0.53 38.50 8.96
CA ASN A 472 0.78 37.74 10.19
C ASN A 472 0.18 36.32 10.20
N ARG A 473 -0.33 35.85 9.07
CA ARG A 473 -0.94 34.52 8.96
C ARG A 473 0.13 33.45 8.83
N ARG A 474 0.24 32.58 9.84
CA ARG A 474 1.02 31.34 9.80
C ARG A 474 0.10 30.16 10.06
N ARG A 475 0.56 28.95 9.75
CA ARG A 475 -0.18 27.71 10.03
C ARG A 475 0.70 26.78 10.82
N ASN A 476 0.10 26.12 11.82
CA ASN A 476 0.74 25.03 12.52
C ASN A 476 0.39 23.73 11.80
N PHE A 477 1.37 22.83 11.68
CA PHE A 477 1.19 21.53 11.06
C PHE A 477 1.52 20.42 12.06
N SER A 478 0.65 19.43 12.07
CA SER A 478 0.86 18.15 12.76
C SER A 478 0.46 17.03 11.82
N GLY A 479 0.91 15.82 12.10
CA GLY A 479 0.59 14.70 11.24
C GLY A 479 1.32 13.44 11.66
N ASN A 480 0.92 12.33 11.07
CA ASN A 480 1.49 11.01 11.30
C ASN A 480 1.44 10.17 10.03
N ILE A 481 2.12 9.01 10.10
CA ILE A 481 2.15 8.01 9.04
C ILE A 481 1.60 6.72 9.61
N ALA A 482 0.75 6.04 8.85
CA ALA A 482 0.42 4.64 9.06
C ALA A 482 0.81 3.83 7.84
N ILE A 483 1.30 2.60 8.04
CA ILE A 483 1.62 1.67 6.96
C ILE A 483 0.69 0.47 7.09
N ALA A 484 0.02 0.13 6.01
CA ALA A 484 -0.82 -1.06 5.90
C ALA A 484 -0.26 -1.96 4.80
N THR A 485 0.33 -3.09 5.18
CA THR A 485 0.90 -4.07 4.27
C THR A 485 -0.14 -5.11 3.90
N TYR A 486 -0.30 -5.39 2.60
CA TYR A 486 -1.19 -6.44 2.12
C TYR A 486 -0.37 -7.70 1.85
N LYS A 487 -0.75 -8.80 2.52
CA LYS A 487 -0.12 -10.11 2.44
C LYS A 487 -1.04 -11.12 1.79
#